data_AF-A0A961TV02-F1
#
_entry.id   AF-A0A961TV02-F1
#
_cell.length_a   1.000
_cell.length_b   1.000
_cell.length_c   1.000
_cell.angle_alpha   90.00
_cell.angle_beta   90.00
_cell.angle_gamma   90.00
#
_symmetry.space_group_name_H-M   'P 1'
#
loop_
_entity.id
_entity.type
_entity.pdbx_description
1 polymer ?
#
loop_
_entity_poly.entity_id
_entity_poly.type
_entity_poly.pdbx_seq_one_letter_code
_entity_poly.pdbx_strand_id
1 'polypeptide(L)' 'ESRMASERKLLRVKVPAADGAGLAWLYENGEVLTRKAGRDGSLTIDIRVGPERVKRVLRRFPDAR' A
#
# COMPACT_ATOMS: atom_id res chain seq x y z
N GLU A 1 12.45 -27.02 -5.85
CA GLU A 1 11.90 -25.98 -4.97
C GLU A 1 11.04 -25.04 -5.81
N SER A 2 9.74 -25.32 -5.90
CA SER A 2 8.82 -24.54 -6.73
C SER A 2 8.46 -23.28 -5.96
N ARG A 3 9.15 -22.16 -6.22
CA ARG A 3 8.66 -20.84 -5.82
C ARG A 3 7.35 -20.62 -6.55
N MET A 4 6.25 -21.05 -5.93
CA MET A 4 4.92 -20.68 -6.38
C MET A 4 4.95 -19.17 -6.53
N ALA A 5 4.73 -18.69 -7.76
CA ALA A 5 4.56 -17.29 -8.03
C ALA A 5 3.27 -16.85 -7.34
N SER A 6 3.32 -16.68 -6.03
CA SER A 6 2.19 -16.19 -5.25
C SER A 6 1.91 -14.81 -5.78
N GLU A 7 0.78 -14.67 -6.49
CA GLU A 7 0.48 -13.48 -7.27
C GLU A 7 0.51 -12.25 -6.36
N ARG A 8 1.49 -11.38 -6.58
CA ARG A 8 1.58 -10.11 -5.88
C ARG A 8 0.36 -9.27 -6.27
N LYS A 9 -0.32 -8.73 -5.27
CA LYS A 9 -1.50 -7.87 -5.47
C LYS A 9 -1.08 -6.41 -5.53
N LEU A 10 -1.69 -5.68 -6.45
CA LEU A 10 -1.63 -4.23 -6.48
C LEU A 10 -2.75 -3.69 -5.59
N LEU A 11 -2.43 -2.78 -4.68
CA LEU A 11 -3.39 -2.10 -3.82
C LEU A 11 -3.20 -0.60 -3.95
N ARG A 12 -4.30 0.13 -4.03
CA ARG A 12 -4.34 1.59 -3.94
C ARG A 12 -4.74 2.00 -2.54
N VAL A 13 -3.88 2.78 -1.89
CA VAL A 13 -4.04 3.27 -0.52
C VAL A 13 -4.17 4.79 -0.52
N LYS A 14 -5.16 5.32 0.19
CA LYS A 14 -5.26 6.77 0.46
C LYS A 14 -4.65 7.04 1.83
N VAL A 15 -3.67 7.94 1.91
CA VAL A 15 -2.98 8.33 3.13
C VAL A 15 -3.09 9.85 3.30
N PRO A 16 -3.56 10.39 4.44
CA PRO A 16 -3.50 11.83 4.70
C PRO A 16 -2.06 12.36 4.57
N ALA A 17 -1.82 13.53 3.97
CA ALA A 17 -0.44 14.03 3.86
C ALA A 17 0.23 14.30 5.22
N ALA A 18 -0.56 14.55 6.26
CA ALA A 18 -0.09 14.68 7.63
C ALA A 18 0.31 13.33 8.28
N ASP A 19 -0.14 12.19 7.73
CA ASP A 19 0.13 10.86 8.28
C ASP A 19 1.44 10.28 7.72
N GLY A 20 2.56 10.89 8.11
CA GLY A 20 3.90 10.44 7.70
C GLY A 20 4.22 9.01 8.15
N ALA A 21 3.65 8.57 9.28
CA ALA A 21 3.82 7.23 9.80
C ALA A 21 3.15 6.17 8.89
N GLY A 22 1.95 6.45 8.38
CA GLY A 22 1.28 5.57 7.41
C GLY A 22 2.07 5.45 6.10
N LEU A 23 2.59 6.56 5.59
CA LEU A 23 3.43 6.56 4.40
C LEU A 23 4.72 5.75 4.59
N ALA A 24 5.46 5.99 5.68
CA ALA A 24 6.67 5.24 6.00
C ALA A 24 6.37 3.73 6.13
N TRP A 25 5.28 3.37 6.80
CA TRP A 25 4.87 1.98 6.95
C TRP A 25 4.60 1.30 5.59
N LEU A 26 4.04 2.01 4.62
CA LEU A 26 3.82 1.48 3.26
C LEU A 26 5.14 1.18 2.53
N TYR A 27 6.14 2.06 2.67
CA TYR A 27 7.49 1.82 2.12
C TYR A 27 8.15 0.58 2.76
N GLU A 28 7.92 0.33 4.04
CA GLU A 28 8.49 -0.82 4.75
C GLU A 28 7.76 -2.15 4.45
N ASN A 29 6.46 -2.10 4.20
CA ASN A 29 5.62 -3.31 4.09
C ASN A 29 5.27 -3.70 2.65
N GLY A 30 5.53 -2.83 1.66
CA GLY A 30 5.25 -3.09 0.25
C GLY A 30 6.16 -2.30 -0.70
N GLU A 31 6.07 -2.63 -1.98
CA GLU A 31 6.78 -1.92 -3.04
C GLU A 31 5.89 -0.77 -3.53
N VAL A 32 6.26 0.48 -3.23
CA VAL A 32 5.53 1.67 -3.72
C VAL A 32 5.81 1.85 -5.20
N LEU A 33 4.77 1.75 -6.03
CA LEU A 33 4.86 1.95 -7.48
C LEU A 33 4.59 3.39 -7.87
N THR A 34 3.58 4.01 -7.25
CA THR A 34 3.23 5.40 -7.53
C THR A 34 2.84 6.14 -6.26
N ARG A 35 3.12 7.44 -6.24
CA ARG A 35 2.66 8.38 -5.23
C ARG A 35 2.13 9.61 -5.92
N LYS A 36 0.86 9.95 -5.67
CA LYS A 36 0.21 11.13 -6.24
C LYS A 36 -0.43 11.95 -5.14
N ALA A 37 -0.17 13.25 -5.13
CA ALA A 37 -0.89 14.17 -4.27
C ALA A 37 -2.29 14.43 -4.86
N GLY A 38 -3.32 14.22 -4.05
CA GLY A 38 -4.69 14.58 -4.36
C GLY A 38 -4.97 16.04 -3.95
N ARG A 39 -5.98 16.64 -4.59
CA ARG A 39 -6.39 18.03 -4.31
C ARG A 39 -6.93 18.25 -2.90
N ASP A 40 -7.36 17.17 -2.24
CA ASP A 40 -7.84 17.15 -0.85
C ASP A 40 -6.73 17.15 0.21
N GLY A 41 -5.45 17.23 -0.20
CA GLY A 41 -4.32 17.10 0.74
C GLY A 41 -4.06 15.67 1.20
N SER A 42 -4.67 14.67 0.55
CA SER A 42 -4.33 13.25 0.72
C SER A 42 -3.37 12.78 -0.37
N LEU A 43 -2.53 11.80 -0.06
CA LEU A 43 -1.73 11.06 -1.01
C LEU A 43 -2.46 9.79 -1.43
N THR A 44 -2.49 9.53 -2.74
CA THR A 44 -2.85 8.23 -3.30
C THR A 44 -1.57 7.48 -3.60
N ILE A 45 -1.40 6.32 -2.99
CA ILE A 45 -0.22 5.46 -3.11
C ILE A 45 -0.66 4.14 -3.75
N ASP A 46 -0.07 3.78 -4.89
CA ASP A 46 -0.21 2.43 -5.44
C ASP A 46 0.96 1.58 -4.93
N ILE A 47 0.68 0.47 -4.26
CA ILE A 47 1.68 -0.47 -3.73
C ILE A 47 1.50 -1.86 -4.32
N ARG A 48 2.59 -2.57 -4.52
CA ARG A 48 2.58 -4.01 -4.80
C ARG A 48 2.98 -4.77 -3.53
N VAL A 49 2.15 -5.74 -3.14
CA VAL A 49 2.36 -6.54 -1.93
C VAL A 49 2.17 -8.03 -2.19
N GLY A 50 2.95 -8.86 -1.50
CA GLY A 50 2.74 -10.30 -1.47
C GLY A 50 1.42 -10.67 -0.78
N PRO A 51 0.79 -11.80 -1.14
CA PRO A 51 -0.50 -12.20 -0.60
C PRO A 51 -0.51 -12.36 0.93
N GLU A 52 0.63 -12.70 1.53
CA GLU A 52 0.79 -12.79 3.00
C GLU A 52 0.60 -11.44 3.72
N ARG A 53 0.86 -10.31 3.03
CA ARG A 53 0.80 -8.96 3.60
C ARG A 53 -0.48 -8.20 3.24
N VAL A 54 -1.25 -8.66 2.24
CA VAL A 54 -2.50 -8.02 1.81
C VAL A 54 -3.45 -7.80 3.00
N LYS A 55 -3.72 -8.84 3.79
CA LYS A 55 -4.61 -8.72 4.97
C LYS A 55 -4.11 -7.68 5.98
N ARG A 56 -2.79 -7.54 6.13
CA ARG A 56 -2.17 -6.57 7.05
C ARG A 56 -2.37 -5.14 6.56
N VAL A 57 -2.19 -4.92 5.26
CA VAL A 57 -2.43 -3.61 4.61
C VAL A 57 -3.91 -3.24 4.76
N LEU A 58 -4.82 -4.14 4.39
CA LEU A 58 -6.27 -3.91 4.47
C LEU A 58 -6.74 -3.64 5.91
N ARG A 59 -6.12 -4.27 6.92
CA ARG A 59 -6.44 -4.00 8.33
C ARG A 59 -5.99 -2.60 8.78
N ARG A 60 -4.88 -2.09 8.24
CA ARG A 60 -4.36 -0.76 8.58
C ARG A 60 -5.04 0.35 7.78
N PHE A 61 -5.38 0.05 6.53
CA PHE A 61 -6.00 0.93 5.55
C PHE A 61 -7.26 0.26 4.99
N PRO A 62 -8.39 0.31 5.71
CA PRO A 62 -9.62 -0.39 5.30
C PRO A 62 -10.20 0.12 3.98
N ASP A 63 -9.90 1.36 3.60
CA ASP A 63 -10.32 1.95 2.32
C ASP A 63 -9.44 1.56 1.12
N ALA A 64 -8.40 0.76 1.32
CA ALA A 64 -7.51 0.32 0.25
C ALA A 64 -8.23 -0.64 -0.72
N ARG A 65 -7.95 -0.50 -2.02
CA ARG A 65 -8.69 -1.18 -3.11
C ARG A 65 -7.76 -1.77 -4.15
#